data_AF-A0A1V3SVP6-F1
#
_entry.id   AF-A0A1V3SVP6-F1
#
_cell.length_a   1.000
_cell.length_b   1.000
_cell.length_c   1.000
_cell.angle_alpha   90.00
_cell.angle_beta   90.00
_cell.angle_gamma   90.00
#
_symmetry.space_group_name_H-M   'P 1'
#
loop_
_entity.id
_entity.type
_entity.pdbx_description
1 polymer ?
#
loop_
_entity_poly.entity_id
_entity_poly.type
_entity_poly.pdbx_seq_one_letter_code
_entity_poly.pdbx_strand_id
1 'polypeptide(L)'
;MWRWASSVPRLGPVDARAGIALLLFFFHMRLWTFGAALAGVVFFGLLERFGLTPPVAWRFFLRALSGPVVWPENPMKPVYRFYREYGEEKI
;
A
#
# COMPACT_ATOMS: atom_id res chain seq x y z
N MET A 1 -1.88 -21.69 20.49
CA MET A 1 -0.80 -21.58 19.49
C MET A 1 -1.31 -21.20 18.10
N TRP A 2 -2.31 -21.89 17.51
CA TRP A 2 -2.85 -21.57 16.17
C TRP A 2 -3.44 -20.15 16.00
N ARG A 3 -4.04 -19.57 17.06
CA ARG A 3 -4.62 -18.22 17.03
C ARG A 3 -3.63 -17.11 16.63
N TRP A 4 -2.33 -17.32 16.81
CA TRP A 4 -1.32 -16.29 16.60
C TRP A 4 -0.58 -16.48 15.28
N ALA A 5 -0.85 -17.58 14.56
CA ALA A 5 -0.20 -17.90 13.29
C ALA A 5 -0.51 -16.89 12.17
N SER A 6 -1.62 -16.16 12.28
CA SER A 6 -2.00 -15.09 11.33
C SER A 6 -1.39 -13.73 11.67
N SER A 7 -0.69 -13.60 12.79
CA SER A 7 -0.08 -12.34 13.18
C SER A 7 1.08 -12.02 12.25
N VAL A 8 1.19 -10.76 11.83
CA VAL A 8 2.30 -10.31 11.00
C VAL A 8 3.59 -10.41 11.82
N PRO A 9 4.64 -11.13 11.35
CA PRO A 9 5.91 -11.21 12.04
C PRO A 9 6.60 -9.85 12.06
N ARG A 10 7.03 -9.40 13.24
CA ARG A 10 7.66 -8.09 13.44
C ARG A 10 9.06 -8.25 14.01
N LEU A 11 9.97 -7.40 13.55
CA LEU A 11 11.29 -7.20 14.12
C LEU A 11 11.30 -5.83 14.79
N GLY A 12 10.82 -5.79 16.04
CA GLY A 12 10.64 -4.53 16.78
C GLY A 12 9.57 -3.63 16.14
N PRO A 13 9.91 -2.40 15.72
CA PRO A 13 8.96 -1.46 15.12
C PRO A 13 8.77 -1.64 13.60
N VAL A 14 9.40 -2.66 12.99
CA VAL A 14 9.39 -2.87 11.53
C VAL A 14 8.95 -4.30 11.19
N ASP A 15 8.11 -4.43 10.17
CA ASP A 15 7.61 -5.68 9.60
C ASP A 15 8.80 -6.51 9.11
N ALA A 16 8.81 -7.81 9.39
CA ALA A 16 9.86 -8.72 8.94
C ALA A 16 10.01 -8.71 7.40
N ARG A 17 8.97 -8.33 6.65
CA ARG A 17 9.03 -8.16 5.19
C ARG A 17 10.00 -7.09 4.73
N ALA A 18 10.31 -6.10 5.58
CA ALA A 18 11.34 -5.10 5.28
C ALA A 18 12.73 -5.72 5.09
N GLY A 19 12.96 -6.92 5.66
CA GLY A 19 14.19 -7.69 5.45
C GLY A 19 14.44 -8.04 3.98
N ILE A 20 13.41 -8.10 3.14
CA ILE A 20 13.55 -8.32 1.69
C ILE A 20 14.38 -7.21 1.04
N ALA A 21 14.24 -5.95 1.50
CA ALA A 21 15.05 -4.85 1.00
C ALA A 21 16.53 -5.01 1.36
N LEU A 22 16.84 -5.53 2.55
CA LEU A 22 18.22 -5.81 2.96
C LEU A 22 18.83 -6.98 2.17
N LEU A 23 18.04 -7.98 1.79
CA LEU A 23 18.52 -9.08 0.94
C LEU A 23 19.08 -8.55 -0.38
N LEU A 24 18.50 -7.50 -0.96
CA LEU A 24 19.01 -6.88 -2.19
C LEU A 24 20.45 -6.37 -2.05
N PHE A 25 20.80 -5.79 -0.89
CA PHE A 25 22.18 -5.39 -0.60
C PHE A 25 23.09 -6.59 -0.36
N PHE A 26 22.63 -7.61 0.37
CA PHE A 26 23.44 -8.80 0.63
C PHE A 26 23.74 -9.62 -0.64
N PHE A 27 22.83 -9.66 -1.61
CA PHE A 27 23.08 -10.32 -2.89
C PHE A 27 24.00 -9.54 -3.83
N HIS A 28 24.03 -8.21 -3.73
CA HIS A 28 24.89 -7.37 -4.56
C HIS A 28 25.45 -6.23 -3.71
N MET A 29 26.60 -6.45 -3.08
CA MET A 29 27.17 -5.55 -2.08
C MET A 29 27.83 -4.32 -2.74
N ARG A 30 27.05 -3.28 -3.02
CA ARG A 30 27.50 -2.03 -3.66
C ARG A 30 26.84 -0.83 -2.95
N LEU A 31 27.43 0.35 -3.04
CA LEU A 31 26.90 1.55 -2.38
C LEU A 31 25.46 1.89 -2.82
N TRP A 32 25.14 1.70 -4.10
CA TRP A 32 23.79 1.99 -4.60
C TRP A 32 22.75 0.98 -4.10
N THR A 33 23.11 -0.30 -3.94
CA THR A 33 22.19 -1.31 -3.38
C THR A 33 22.01 -1.15 -1.88
N PHE A 34 23.03 -0.66 -1.18
CA PHE A 34 22.86 -0.23 0.21
C PHE A 34 21.85 0.92 0.31
N GLY A 35 21.97 1.92 -0.57
CA GLY A 35 20.98 3.01 -0.67
C GLY A 35 19.57 2.51 -0.99
N ALA A 36 19.44 1.59 -1.95
CA ALA A 36 18.15 0.98 -2.30
C ALA A 36 17.55 0.15 -1.15
N ALA A 37 18.39 -0.60 -0.43
CA ALA A 37 17.98 -1.37 0.74
C ALA A 37 17.46 -0.46 1.85
N LEU A 38 18.17 0.63 2.14
CA LEU A 38 17.74 1.62 3.14
C LEU A 38 16.41 2.27 2.74
N ALA A 39 16.26 2.68 1.48
CA ALA A 39 15.00 3.21 0.95
C ALA A 39 13.84 2.21 1.09
N GLY A 40 14.09 0.93 0.81
CA GLY A 40 13.10 -0.14 1.00
C GLY A 40 12.70 -0.32 2.47
N VAL A 41 13.67 -0.34 3.40
CA VAL A 41 13.38 -0.41 4.84
C VAL A 41 12.54 0.78 5.31
N VAL A 42 12.89 1.99 4.89
CA VAL A 42 12.10 3.21 5.19
C VAL A 42 10.70 3.11 4.61
N PHE A 43 10.55 2.62 3.38
CA PHE A 43 9.26 2.43 2.74
C PHE A 43 8.35 1.46 3.53
N PHE A 44 8.86 0.28 3.90
CA PHE A 44 8.08 -0.67 4.70
C PHE A 44 7.78 -0.14 6.11
N GLY A 45 8.71 0.58 6.73
CA GLY A 45 8.47 1.25 8.02
C GLY A 45 7.38 2.32 7.94
N LEU A 46 7.30 3.08 6.84
CA LEU A 46 6.22 4.01 6.60
C LEU A 46 4.87 3.29 6.43
N LEU A 47 4.82 2.22 5.64
CA LEU A 47 3.60 1.43 5.48
C LEU A 47 3.06 0.93 6.82
N GLU A 48 3.94 0.42 7.68
CA GLU A 48 3.54 -0.05 9.01
C GLU A 48 3.07 1.09 9.91
N ARG A 49 3.71 2.27 9.85
CA ARG A 49 3.26 3.46 10.59
C ARG A 49 1.84 3.88 10.20
N PHE A 50 1.45 3.67 8.95
CA PHE A 50 0.08 3.92 8.48
C PHE A 50 -0.86 2.71 8.64
N GLY A 51 -0.39 1.59 9.18
CA GLY A 51 -1.17 0.34 9.29
C GLY A 51 -1.53 -0.28 7.92
N LEU A 52 -0.80 0.10 6.86
CA LEU A 52 -1.05 -0.37 5.51
C LEU A 52 -0.30 -1.68 5.25
N THR A 53 -1.01 -2.66 4.72
CA THR A 53 -0.37 -3.87 4.20
C THR A 53 0.18 -3.61 2.77
N PRO A 54 1.25 -4.30 2.33
CA PRO A 54 1.78 -4.16 0.98
C PRO A 54 0.75 -4.28 -0.15
N PRO A 55 -0.19 -5.26 -0.15
CA PRO A 55 -1.21 -5.33 -1.20
C PRO A 55 -2.18 -4.14 -1.16
N VAL A 56 -2.50 -3.60 0.02
CA VAL A 56 -3.35 -2.40 0.13
C VAL A 56 -2.61 -1.17 -0.37
N ALA A 57 -1.35 -1.00 0.01
CA ALA A 57 -0.50 0.09 -0.49
C ALA A 57 -0.37 0.04 -2.03
N TRP A 58 -0.22 -1.16 -2.60
CA TRP A 58 -0.18 -1.36 -4.04
C TRP A 58 -1.49 -0.93 -4.72
N ARG A 59 -2.65 -1.30 -4.15
CA ARG A 59 -3.96 -0.87 -4.66
C ARG A 59 -4.12 0.64 -4.58
N PHE A 60 -3.66 1.26 -3.51
CA PHE A 60 -3.68 2.72 -3.36
C PHE A 60 -2.80 3.40 -4.41
N PHE A 61 -1.60 2.88 -4.65
CA PHE A 61 -0.69 3.35 -5.68
C PHE A 61 -1.31 3.23 -7.08
N LEU A 62 -1.82 2.05 -7.43
CA LEU A 62 -2.50 1.83 -8.71
C LEU A 62 -3.72 2.73 -8.86
N ARG A 63 -4.50 2.94 -7.79
CA ARG A 63 -5.63 3.87 -7.78
C ARG A 63 -5.19 5.30 -8.04
N ALA A 64 -4.08 5.74 -7.45
CA ALA A 64 -3.53 7.07 -7.69
C ALA A 64 -3.11 7.25 -9.16
N LEU A 65 -2.65 6.18 -9.82
CA LEU A 65 -2.26 6.20 -11.23
C LEU A 65 -3.43 6.06 -12.21
N SER A 66 -4.50 5.37 -11.84
CA SER A 66 -5.59 4.97 -12.75
C SER A 66 -6.56 6.10 -13.12
N GLY A 67 -6.35 7.31 -12.61
CA GLY A 67 -7.21 8.46 -12.88
C GLY A 67 -8.61 8.36 -12.23
N PRO A 68 -9.53 9.26 -12.60
CA PRO A 68 -10.89 9.27 -12.05
C PRO A 68 -11.67 8.02 -12.47
N VAL A 69 -12.55 7.55 -11.58
CA VAL A 69 -13.50 6.48 -11.94
C VAL A 69 -14.52 7.04 -12.91
N VAL A 70 -14.48 6.50 -14.12
CA VAL A 70 -15.42 6.78 -15.19
C VAL A 70 -16.38 5.60 -15.25
N TRP A 71 -17.64 5.81 -14.89
CA TRP A 71 -18.67 4.79 -15.03
C TRP A 71 -19.05 4.65 -16.51
N PRO A 72 -19.25 3.42 -17.05
CA PRO A 72 -19.55 3.21 -18.47
C PRO A 72 -20.87 3.87 -18.90
N GLU A 73 -21.82 3.98 -17.97
CA GLU A 73 -23.13 4.61 -18.18
C GLU A 73 -23.12 6.14 -17.99
N ASN A 74 -22.09 6.73 -17.36
CA ASN A 74 -21.98 8.19 -17.26
C ASN A 74 -20.53 8.70 -17.10
N PRO A 75 -19.77 8.81 -18.21
CA PRO A 75 -18.33 9.00 -18.15
C PRO A 75 -17.87 10.39 -17.66
N MET A 76 -18.76 11.38 -17.56
CA MET A 76 -18.40 12.75 -17.17
C MET A 76 -18.91 13.20 -15.80
N LYS A 77 -19.61 12.34 -15.04
CA LYS A 77 -20.10 12.73 -13.71
C LYS A 77 -19.06 12.39 -12.63
N PRO A 78 -18.54 13.39 -11.89
CA PRO A 78 -17.65 13.12 -10.77
C PRO A 78 -18.41 12.39 -9.64
N VAL A 79 -17.73 11.47 -8.95
CA VAL A 79 -18.30 10.53 -7.97
C VAL A 79 -19.17 11.21 -6.90
N TYR A 80 -18.83 12.42 -6.45
CA TYR A 80 -19.62 13.12 -5.44
C TYR A 80 -21.04 13.48 -5.91
N ARG A 81 -21.26 13.67 -7.22
CA ARG A 81 -22.58 13.96 -7.79
C ARG A 81 -23.50 12.74 -7.78
N PHE A 82 -22.94 11.53 -7.89
CA PHE A 82 -23.71 10.27 -7.83
C PHE A 82 -24.40 10.09 -6.47
N TYR A 83 -23.66 10.30 -5.37
CA TYR A 83 -24.23 10.20 -4.01
C TYR A 83 -25.30 11.25 -3.74
N ARG A 84 -25.23 12.41 -4.40
CA ARG A 84 -26.26 13.46 -4.29
C ARG A 84 -27.53 13.12 -5.07
N GLU A 85 -27.40 12.60 -6.30
CA GLU A 85 -28.56 12.28 -7.15
C GLU A 85 -29.30 11.02 -6.70
N TYR A 86 -28.59 9.95 -6.34
CA TYR A 86 -29.19 8.66 -5.96
C TYR A 86 -29.31 8.44 -4.45
N GLY A 87 -28.67 9.30 -3.63
CA GLY A 87 -28.80 9.26 -2.18
C GLY A 87 -30.06 9.94 -1.66
N GLU A 88 -30.59 10.93 -2.40
CA GLU A 88 -31.83 11.64 -2.04
C GLU A 88 -33.10 10.89 -2.47
N GLU A 89 -32.99 9.91 -3.36
CA GLU A 89 -34.12 9.09 -3.82
C GLU A 89 -34.55 8.03 -2.77
N LYS A 90 -33.91 8.00 -1.60
CA LYS A 90 -34.15 7.04 -0.50
C LYS A 90 -34.47 7.70 0.86
N ILE A 91 -35.01 8.91 0.88
CA ILE A 91 -35.57 9.54 2.10
C ILE A 91 -37.05 9.81 1.91
#